data_AF-A0A9W6PW33-F1
#
_entry.id   AF-A0A9W6PW33-F1
#
_cell.length_a   1.000
_cell.length_b   1.000
_cell.length_c   1.000
_cell.angle_alpha   90.00
_cell.angle_beta   90.00
_cell.angle_gamma   90.00
#
_symmetry.space_group_name_H-M   'P 1'
#
loop_
_entity.id
_entity.type
_entity.pdbx_description
1 polymer ?
#
loop_
_entity_poly.entity_id
_entity_poly.type
_entity_poly.pdbx_seq_one_letter_code
_entity_poly.pdbx_strand_id
1 'polypeptide(L)'
;MPNAPHLNSVDLQEVRTRNRIARETVAALSARMPRLSRLWLILSVALDDTSRLAIEVKTLGARLTKVRRDWANLAAAARATLTAHIDDEPDPLWYLRDELRAQGHLPPQEWGRS
;
A
#
# COMPACT_ATOMS: atom_id res chain seq x y z
N MET A 1 2.18 27.07 -5.26
CA MET A 1 2.31 25.75 -4.61
C MET A 1 1.45 25.78 -3.36
N PRO A 2 0.24 25.18 -3.32
CA PRO A 2 -0.50 25.14 -2.07
C PRO A 2 0.15 24.10 -1.16
N ASN A 3 0.44 24.50 0.08
CA ASN A 3 0.99 23.67 1.14
C ASN A 3 0.18 22.37 1.26
N ALA A 4 0.78 21.24 0.90
CA ALA A 4 0.23 19.95 1.25
C ALA A 4 0.19 19.87 2.79
N PRO A 5 -0.95 19.55 3.41
CA PRO A 5 -1.01 19.40 4.85
C PRO A 5 0.00 18.33 5.28
N HIS A 6 0.93 18.72 6.14
CA HIS A 6 1.80 17.80 6.84
C HIS A 6 0.92 16.97 7.77
N LEU A 7 0.31 15.90 7.24
CA LEU A 7 -0.22 14.83 8.05
C LEU A 7 0.95 14.38 8.92
N ASN A 8 0.87 14.61 10.23
CA ASN A 8 1.77 14.00 11.21
C ASN A 8 1.87 12.53 10.83
N SER A 9 3.00 12.14 10.26
CA SER A 9 3.21 10.79 9.72
C SER A 9 3.16 9.85 10.92
N VAL A 10 1.99 9.27 11.18
CA VAL A 10 1.82 8.27 12.23
C VAL A 10 2.74 7.12 11.87
N ASP A 11 3.79 6.93 12.67
CA ASP A 11 4.72 5.82 12.48
C ASP A 11 4.02 4.51 12.83
N LEU A 12 3.54 3.81 11.80
CA LEU A 12 2.86 2.53 11.95
C LEU A 12 3.77 1.46 12.56
N GLN A 13 5.10 1.54 12.43
CA GLN A 13 6.01 0.61 13.09
C GLN A 13 6.09 0.89 14.58
N GLU A 14 6.15 2.16 14.96
CA GLU A 14 6.11 2.54 16.36
C GLU A 14 4.78 2.13 17.00
N VAL A 15 3.64 2.38 16.34
CA VAL A 15 2.31 1.96 16.81
C VAL A 15 2.24 0.45 17.02
N ARG A 16 2.75 -0.36 16.08
CA ARG A 16 2.79 -1.82 16.21
C ARG A 16 3.68 -2.27 17.37
N THR A 17 4.83 -1.61 17.55
CA THR A 17 5.76 -1.91 18.64
C THR A 17 5.11 -1.64 19.99
N ARG A 18 4.49 -0.47 20.15
CA ARG A 18 3.76 -0.09 21.36
C ARG A 18 2.58 -1.03 21.63
N ASN A 19 1.83 -1.42 20.60
CA ASN A 19 0.72 -2.37 20.76
C ASN A 19 1.21 -3.76 21.21
N ARG A 20 2.32 -4.26 20.67
CA ARG A 20 2.94 -5.52 21.12
C ARG A 20 3.29 -5.46 22.60
N ILE A 21 3.98 -4.40 23.04
CA ILE A 21 4.34 -4.20 24.45
C ILE A 21 3.08 -4.15 25.34
N ALA A 22 2.03 -3.46 24.90
CA ALA A 22 0.76 -3.40 25.62
C ALA A 22 0.10 -4.78 25.75
N ARG A 23 0.10 -5.59 24.69
CA ARG A 23 -0.43 -6.97 24.72
C ARG A 23 0.34 -7.86 25.69
N GLU A 24 1.67 -7.79 25.65
CA GLU A 24 2.54 -8.54 26.56
C GLU A 24 2.30 -8.13 28.03
N THR A 25 2.17 -6.83 28.28
CA THR A 25 1.87 -6.28 29.62
C THR A 25 0.49 -6.73 30.10
N VAL A 26 -0.54 -6.63 29.25
CA VAL A 26 -1.91 -7.07 29.57
C VAL A 26 -1.94 -8.57 29.84
N ALA A 27 -1.21 -9.39 29.07
CA ALA A 27 -1.13 -10.83 29.29
C ALA A 27 -0.51 -11.15 30.66
N ALA A 28 0.60 -10.48 31.02
CA ALA A 28 1.26 -10.66 32.32
C ALA A 28 0.37 -10.23 33.50
N LEU A 29 -0.33 -9.10 33.37
CA LEU A 29 -1.27 -8.62 34.39
C LEU A 29 -2.49 -9.54 34.53
N SER A 30 -3.03 -10.03 33.41
CA SER A 30 -4.15 -10.97 33.38
C SER A 30 -3.84 -12.26 34.14
N ALA A 31 -2.64 -12.80 33.94
CA ALA A 31 -2.18 -13.99 34.66
C ALA A 31 -2.10 -13.77 36.19
N ARG A 32 -1.78 -12.55 36.64
CA ARG A 32 -1.68 -12.20 38.06
C ARG A 32 -3.02 -11.86 38.71
N MET A 33 -4.01 -11.43 37.92
CA MET A 33 -5.31 -10.94 38.41
C MET A 33 -6.49 -11.61 37.68
N PRO A 34 -6.70 -12.93 37.84
CA PRO A 34 -7.71 -13.67 37.08
C PRO A 34 -9.16 -13.24 37.39
N ARG A 35 -9.38 -12.60 38.56
CA ARG A 35 -10.70 -12.10 38.99
C ARG A 35 -11.25 -11.00 38.06
N LEU A 36 -10.40 -10.36 37.26
CA LEU A 36 -10.77 -9.31 36.31
C LEU A 36 -10.89 -9.85 34.86
N SER A 37 -11.10 -11.16 34.68
CA SER A 37 -11.12 -11.86 33.38
C SER A 37 -11.93 -11.15 32.28
N ARG A 38 -13.11 -10.61 32.61
CA ARG A 38 -13.94 -9.87 31.66
C ARG A 38 -13.26 -8.60 31.14
N LEU A 39 -12.58 -7.85 32.02
CA LEU A 39 -11.83 -6.65 31.63
C LEU A 39 -10.62 -7.02 30.76
N TRP A 40 -9.92 -8.10 31.11
CA TRP A 40 -8.80 -8.59 30.31
C TRP A 40 -9.23 -9.02 28.90
N LEU A 41 -10.40 -9.67 28.78
CA LEU A 41 -10.95 -10.03 27.48
C LEU A 41 -11.22 -8.78 26.63
N ILE A 42 -11.89 -7.77 27.18
CA ILE A 42 -12.17 -6.51 26.47
C ILE A 42 -10.88 -5.82 26.01
N LEU A 43 -9.88 -5.73 26.89
CA LEU A 43 -8.58 -5.14 26.56
C LEU A 43 -7.85 -5.93 25.48
N SER A 44 -7.87 -7.27 25.54
CA SER A 44 -7.22 -8.12 24.56
C SER A 44 -7.83 -7.97 23.17
N VAL A 45 -9.17 -7.90 23.08
CA VAL A 45 -9.90 -7.68 21.82
C VAL A 45 -9.58 -6.31 21.25
N ALA A 46 -9.63 -5.25 22.06
CA ALA A 46 -9.32 -3.90 21.60
C ALA A 46 -7.85 -3.76 21.11
N LEU A 47 -6.91 -4.42 21.79
CA LEU A 47 -5.51 -4.45 21.36
C LEU A 47 -5.30 -5.26 20.08
N ASP A 48 -6.10 -6.31 19.84
CA ASP A 48 -6.05 -7.07 18.60
C ASP A 48 -6.64 -6.28 17.42
N ASP A 49 -7.78 -5.62 17.62
CA ASP A 49 -8.41 -4.77 16.60
C ASP A 49 -7.49 -3.63 16.15
N THR A 50 -6.78 -2.98 17.10
CA THR A 50 -5.80 -1.94 16.77
C THR A 50 -4.61 -2.48 15.99
N SER A 51 -4.14 -3.70 16.29
CA SER A 51 -3.13 -4.40 15.48
C SER A 51 -3.62 -4.67 14.05
N ARG A 52 -4.86 -5.16 13.91
CA ARG A 52 -5.48 -5.45 12.60
C ARG A 52 -5.63 -4.18 11.76
N LEU A 53 -6.13 -3.11 12.37
CA LEU A 53 -6.27 -1.81 11.70
C LEU A 53 -4.93 -1.25 11.23
N ALA A 54 -3.87 -1.35 12.04
CA ALA A 54 -2.54 -0.89 11.63
C ALA A 54 -2.00 -1.66 10.40
N ILE A 55 -2.26 -2.97 10.31
CA ILE A 55 -1.91 -3.79 9.15
C ILE A 55 -2.71 -3.36 7.92
N GLU A 56 -4.01 -3.10 8.08
CA GLU A 56 -4.89 -2.68 7.00
C GLU A 56 -4.49 -1.31 6.45
N VAL A 57 -4.24 -0.32 7.33
CA VAL A 57 -3.77 1.01 6.93
C VAL A 57 -2.44 0.91 6.17
N LYS A 58 -1.49 0.09 6.63
CA LYS A 58 -0.22 -0.15 5.91
C LYS A 58 -0.47 -0.73 4.53
N THR A 59 -1.36 -1.72 4.43
CA THR A 59 -1.72 -2.38 3.18
C THR A 59 -2.37 -1.42 2.20
N LEU A 60 -3.33 -0.62 2.65
CA LEU A 60 -4.01 0.40 1.86
C LEU A 60 -3.03 1.48 1.39
N GLY A 61 -2.13 1.93 2.27
CA GLY A 61 -1.07 2.89 1.90
C GLY A 61 -0.15 2.36 0.80
N ALA A 62 0.26 1.08 0.89
CA ALA A 62 1.04 0.44 -0.16
C ALA A 62 0.27 0.32 -1.48
N ARG A 63 -1.01 -0.08 -1.43
CA ARG A 63 -1.88 -0.17 -2.62
C ARG A 63 -2.09 1.20 -3.27
N LEU A 64 -2.38 2.24 -2.49
CA LEU A 64 -2.53 3.60 -2.98
C LEU A 64 -1.25 4.11 -3.64
N THR A 65 -0.10 3.84 -3.03
CA THR A 65 1.21 4.21 -3.60
C THR A 65 1.44 3.50 -4.94
N LYS A 66 1.09 2.21 -5.03
CA LYS A 66 1.17 1.46 -6.29
C LYS A 66 0.28 2.08 -7.36
N VAL A 67 -1.01 2.29 -7.08
CA VAL A 67 -1.96 2.88 -8.04
C VAL A 67 -1.52 4.26 -8.51
N ARG A 68 -1.04 5.13 -7.60
CA ARG A 68 -0.52 6.45 -7.95
C ARG A 68 0.70 6.36 -8.87
N ARG A 69 1.58 5.39 -8.65
CA ARG A 69 2.75 5.14 -9.51
C ARG A 69 2.33 4.63 -10.88
N ASP A 70 1.46 3.62 -10.92
CA ASP A 70 0.94 3.05 -12.17
C ASP A 70 0.30 4.14 -13.03
N TRP A 71 -0.52 5.01 -12.43
CA TRP A 71 -1.12 6.15 -13.14
C TRP A 71 -0.09 7.17 -13.64
N ALA A 72 0.92 7.51 -12.82
CA ALA A 72 1.97 8.43 -13.21
C ALA A 72 2.79 7.89 -14.39
N ASN A 73 3.10 6.60 -14.38
CA ASN A 73 3.80 5.92 -15.48
C ASN A 73 2.95 5.92 -16.75
N LEU A 74 1.65 5.61 -16.66
CA LEU A 74 0.75 5.64 -17.80
C LEU A 74 0.64 7.05 -18.41
N ALA A 75 0.56 8.09 -17.58
CA ALA A 75 0.57 9.47 -18.04
C ALA A 75 1.92 9.86 -18.68
N ALA A 76 3.04 9.31 -18.21
CA ALA A 76 4.34 9.50 -18.85
C ALA A 76 4.41 8.79 -20.21
N ALA A 77 3.96 7.54 -20.29
CA ALA A 77 3.89 6.78 -21.54
C ALA A 77 3.00 7.46 -22.58
N ALA A 78 1.82 7.96 -22.18
CA ALA A 78 0.94 8.72 -23.07
C ALA A 78 1.61 10.00 -23.61
N ARG A 79 2.34 10.72 -22.75
CA ARG A 79 3.12 11.90 -23.20
C ARG A 79 4.24 11.53 -24.16
N ALA A 80 4.98 10.46 -23.86
CA ALA A 80 6.03 9.95 -24.75
C ALA A 80 5.47 9.56 -26.11
N THR A 81 4.33 8.87 -26.16
CA THR A 81 3.62 8.53 -27.40
C THR A 81 3.24 9.78 -28.20
N LEU A 82 2.72 10.84 -27.56
CA LEU A 82 2.36 12.07 -28.25
C LEU A 82 3.59 12.80 -28.82
N THR A 83 4.69 12.86 -28.06
CA THR A 83 5.96 13.44 -28.53
C THR A 83 6.53 12.64 -29.69
N ALA A 84 6.61 11.32 -29.57
CA ALA A 84 7.08 10.43 -30.62
C ALA A 84 6.25 10.54 -31.91
N HIS A 85 4.93 10.80 -31.79
CA HIS A 85 4.08 11.04 -32.95
C HIS A 85 4.38 12.38 -33.63
N ILE A 86 4.67 13.44 -32.86
CA ILE A 86 5.07 14.75 -33.39
C ILE A 86 6.43 14.66 -34.11
N ASP A 87 7.33 13.84 -33.57
CA ASP A 87 8.69 13.63 -34.10
C ASP A 87 8.72 12.61 -35.27
N ASP A 88 7.56 12.11 -35.72
CA ASP A 88 7.40 11.11 -36.77
C ASP A 88 8.21 9.81 -36.51
N GLU A 89 8.31 9.41 -35.24
CA GLU A 89 8.91 8.12 -34.88
C GLU A 89 8.12 6.97 -35.54
N PRO A 90 8.78 5.88 -35.99
CA PRO A 90 8.11 4.79 -36.71
C PRO A 90 7.02 4.04 -35.92
N ASP A 91 7.10 4.01 -34.57
CA ASP A 91 6.12 3.32 -33.71
C ASP A 91 5.87 4.08 -32.40
N PRO A 92 5.15 5.23 -32.43
CA PRO A 92 4.91 6.05 -31.25
C PRO A 92 4.05 5.34 -30.18
N LEU A 93 3.20 4.40 -30.61
CA LEU A 93 2.33 3.60 -29.73
C LEU A 93 3.11 2.56 -28.93
N TRP A 94 4.39 2.35 -29.23
CA TRP A 94 5.25 1.43 -28.49
C TRP A 94 5.27 1.77 -26.98
N TYR A 95 5.47 3.04 -26.62
CA TYR A 95 5.53 3.46 -25.20
C TYR A 95 4.26 3.13 -24.42
N LEU A 96 3.08 3.39 -25.01
CA LEU A 96 1.81 3.09 -24.35
C LEU A 96 1.57 1.58 -24.23
N ARG A 97 1.89 0.79 -25.26
CA ARG A 97 1.74 -0.67 -25.22
C ARG A 97 2.68 -1.31 -24.21
N ASP A 98 3.92 -0.81 -24.12
CA ASP A 98 4.88 -1.28 -23.14
C ASP A 98 4.39 -1.05 -21.71
N GLU A 99 3.92 0.16 -21.40
CA GLU A 99 3.40 0.46 -20.06
C GLU A 99 2.12 -0.32 -19.74
N LEU A 100 1.19 -0.44 -20.69
CA LEU A 100 -0.01 -1.28 -20.50
C LEU A 100 0.34 -2.76 -20.27
N ARG A 101 1.39 -3.27 -20.92
CA ARG A 101 1.91 -4.62 -20.68
C ARG A 101 2.57 -4.73 -19.32
N ALA A 102 3.40 -3.77 -18.92
CA ALA A 102 4.05 -3.72 -17.62
C ALA A 102 3.02 -3.70 -16.47
N GLN A 103 1.86 -3.09 -16.69
CA GLN A 103 0.74 -3.07 -15.74
C GLN A 103 -0.20 -4.30 -15.85
N GLY A 104 0.06 -5.22 -16.79
CA GLY A 104 -0.72 -6.45 -16.96
C GLY A 104 -2.08 -6.25 -17.62
N HIS A 105 -2.29 -5.15 -18.35
CA HIS A 105 -3.53 -4.88 -19.10
C HIS A 105 -3.56 -5.55 -20.47
N LEU A 106 -2.42 -6.03 -20.96
CA LEU A 106 -2.31 -6.74 -22.24
C LEU A 106 -2.01 -8.22 -22.00
N PRO A 107 -2.48 -9.12 -22.90
CA PRO A 107 -2.14 -10.54 -22.81
C PRO A 107 -0.62 -10.76 -22.85
N PRO A 108 -0.11 -11.83 -22.21
CA PRO A 108 1.28 -12.23 -22.32
C PRO A 108 1.64 -12.37 -23.81
N GLN A 109 2.80 -11.86 -24.20
CA GLN A 109 3.27 -12.02 -25.57
C GLN A 109 3.55 -13.52 -25.79
N GLU A 110 2.87 -14.15 -26.75
CA GLU A 110 3.22 -15.51 -27.18
C GLU A 110 4.53 -15.43 -27.95
N TRP A 111 5.66 -15.68 -27.28
CA TRP A 111 6.93 -15.84 -27.95
C TRP A 111 6.92 -17.21 -28.65
N GLY A 112 6.60 -17.22 -29.95
CA GLY A 112 6.94 -18.32 -30.86
C GLY A 112 5.79 -19.25 -31.27
N ARG A 113 5.17 -18.95 -32.41
CA ARG A 113 4.83 -19.94 -33.44
C ARG A 113 5.01 -19.32 -34.81
N SER A 114 6.19 -19.47 -35.39
CA SER A 114 6.46 -19.53 -36.84
C SER A 114 7.84 -20.14 -37.02
#